data_AF-A0A485KNP7-F1
#
_entry.id   AF-A0A485KNP7-F1
#
_cell.length_a   1.000
_cell.length_b   1.000
_cell.length_c   1.000
_cell.angle_alpha   90.00
_cell.angle_beta   90.00
_cell.angle_gamma   90.00
#
_symmetry.space_group_name_H-M   'P 1'
#
loop_
_entity.id
_entity.type
_entity.pdbx_description
1 polymer ?
#
loop_
_entity_poly.entity_id
_entity_poly.type
_entity_poly.pdbx_seq_one_letter_code
_entity_poly.pdbx_strand_id
1 'polypeptide(L)'
;MATMKDSRRHLDALFVVHAAISTLIGGACFLLPHSLAMEALRTPDYSHLAHEMVRLYGALTLAQGWLVWNTRLVGDGLIRKTFCQAYCLCFSLQALAMLRAQVSSPESHSVLNWLNIFILAGLGIAYGYFLAFKTIKAFELP
;
A
#
# COMPACT_ATOMS: atom_id res chain seq x y z
N MET A 1 2.48 30.98 3.92
CA MET A 1 1.16 30.53 3.44
C MET A 1 1.23 29.66 2.17
N ALA A 2 2.00 30.02 1.13
CA ALA A 2 2.14 29.21 -0.10
C ALA A 2 2.67 27.79 0.15
N THR A 3 3.71 27.64 0.96
CA THR A 3 4.36 26.35 1.28
C THR A 3 3.48 25.35 2.06
N MET A 4 2.47 25.82 2.78
CA MET A 4 1.51 24.98 3.53
C MET A 4 0.46 24.36 2.60
N LYS A 5 -0.12 25.17 1.72
CA LYS A 5 -1.08 24.70 0.70
C LYS A 5 -0.45 23.66 -0.23
N ASP A 6 0.81 23.85 -0.61
CA ASP A 6 1.53 22.91 -1.48
C ASP A 6 1.77 21.56 -0.79
N SER A 7 2.13 21.56 0.49
CA SER A 7 2.39 20.31 1.23
C SER A 7 1.11 19.49 1.43
N ARG A 8 -0.01 20.15 1.71
CA ARG A 8 -1.33 19.50 1.78
C ARG A 8 -1.74 18.93 0.43
N ARG A 9 -1.56 19.68 -0.66
CA ARG A 9 -1.88 19.23 -2.02
C ARG A 9 -1.07 18.00 -2.44
N HIS A 10 0.22 17.96 -2.09
CA HIS A 10 1.05 16.77 -2.36
C HIS A 10 0.62 15.55 -1.53
N LEU A 11 0.25 15.74 -0.26
CA LEU A 11 -0.28 14.65 0.56
C LEU A 11 -1.63 14.15 0.03
N ASP A 12 -2.52 15.05 -0.38
CA ASP A 12 -3.80 14.69 -0.99
C ASP A 12 -3.58 13.93 -2.30
N ALA A 13 -2.60 14.33 -3.13
CA ALA A 13 -2.23 13.61 -4.34
C ALA A 13 -1.71 12.19 -4.03
N LEU A 14 -0.87 12.04 -3.00
CA LEU A 14 -0.40 10.73 -2.54
C LEU A 14 -1.57 9.84 -2.11
N PHE A 15 -2.52 10.40 -1.37
CA PHE A 15 -3.74 9.70 -0.98
C PHE A 15 -4.63 9.33 -2.19
N VAL A 16 -4.77 10.21 -3.19
CA VAL A 16 -5.51 9.90 -4.44
C VAL A 16 -4.87 8.71 -5.15
N VAL A 17 -3.56 8.77 -5.35
CA VAL A 17 -2.80 7.74 -6.07
C VAL A 17 -2.89 6.41 -5.32
N HIS A 18 -2.69 6.43 -4.00
CA HIS A 18 -2.83 5.23 -3.18
C HIS A 18 -4.25 4.67 -3.25
N ALA A 19 -5.29 5.48 -3.09
CA ALA A 19 -6.68 5.02 -3.20
C ALA A 19 -6.99 4.41 -4.57
N ALA A 20 -6.53 5.03 -5.66
CA ALA A 20 -6.73 4.52 -7.01
C ALA A 20 -6.04 3.17 -7.23
N ILE A 21 -4.76 3.07 -6.86
CA ILE A 21 -3.98 1.84 -6.97
C ILE A 21 -4.61 0.73 -6.12
N SER A 22 -4.97 1.03 -4.86
CA SER A 22 -5.60 0.05 -3.97
C SER A 22 -6.96 -0.42 -4.47
N THR A 23 -7.73 0.46 -5.11
CA THR A 23 -9.00 0.07 -5.73
C THR A 23 -8.78 -0.89 -6.91
N LEU A 24 -7.82 -0.56 -7.79
CA LEU A 24 -7.52 -1.38 -8.96
C LEU A 24 -6.90 -2.73 -8.59
N ILE A 25 -5.84 -2.72 -7.77
CA ILE A 25 -5.12 -3.94 -7.36
C ILE A 25 -5.99 -4.77 -6.43
N GLY A 26 -6.62 -4.16 -5.43
CA GLY A 26 -7.51 -4.86 -4.50
C GLY A 26 -8.69 -5.50 -5.22
N GLY A 27 -9.30 -4.78 -6.18
CA GLY A 27 -10.37 -5.29 -7.03
C GLY A 27 -9.92 -6.45 -7.90
N ALA A 28 -8.76 -6.32 -8.55
CA ALA A 28 -8.17 -7.39 -9.34
C ALA A 28 -7.90 -8.64 -8.48
N CYS A 29 -7.27 -8.50 -7.31
CA CYS A 29 -6.98 -9.62 -6.40
C CYS A 29 -8.24 -10.28 -5.83
N PHE A 30 -9.28 -9.49 -5.51
CA PHE A 30 -10.51 -10.01 -4.92
C PHE A 30 -11.37 -10.76 -5.95
N LEU A 31 -11.47 -10.22 -7.18
CA LEU A 31 -12.33 -10.77 -8.23
C LEU A 31 -11.63 -11.81 -9.11
N LEU A 32 -10.31 -11.98 -8.98
CA LEU A 32 -9.55 -12.92 -9.80
C LEU A 32 -10.11 -14.34 -9.67
N PRO A 33 -10.49 -15.00 -10.77
CA PRO A 33 -10.82 -16.41 -10.73
C PRO A 33 -9.54 -17.24 -10.56
N HIS A 34 -9.66 -18.37 -9.85
CA HIS A 34 -8.53 -19.24 -9.52
C HIS A 34 -7.76 -19.73 -10.75
N SER A 35 -8.48 -20.08 -11.83
CA SER A 35 -7.89 -20.53 -13.09
C SER A 35 -6.99 -19.48 -13.74
N LEU A 36 -7.43 -18.21 -13.78
CA LEU A 36 -6.64 -17.11 -14.33
C LEU A 36 -5.42 -16.81 -13.45
N ALA A 37 -5.54 -16.97 -12.13
CA ALA A 37 -4.43 -16.81 -11.20
C ALA A 37 -3.33 -17.86 -11.45
N MET A 38 -3.72 -19.13 -11.66
CA MET A 38 -2.78 -20.21 -12.02
C MET A 38 -2.03 -19.91 -13.32
N GLU A 39 -2.76 -19.45 -14.35
CA GLU A 39 -2.18 -19.11 -15.64
C GLU A 39 -1.22 -17.92 -15.55
N ALA A 40 -1.62 -16.86 -14.84
CA ALA A 40 -0.82 -15.65 -14.66
C ALA A 40 0.46 -15.91 -13.84
N LEU A 41 0.38 -16.75 -12.81
CA LEU A 41 1.52 -17.07 -11.94
C LEU A 41 2.39 -18.21 -12.50
N ARG A 42 1.91 -18.94 -13.51
CA ARG A 42 2.56 -20.13 -14.09
C ARG A 42 2.97 -21.18 -13.04
N THR A 43 2.19 -21.27 -11.97
CA THR A 43 2.41 -22.18 -10.84
C THR A 43 1.31 -23.25 -10.85
N PRO A 44 1.57 -24.45 -11.40
CA PRO A 44 0.56 -25.51 -11.47
C PRO A 44 0.11 -26.01 -10.09
N ASP A 45 0.90 -25.79 -9.03
CA ASP A 45 0.58 -26.15 -7.64
C ASP A 45 0.02 -24.98 -6.82
N TYR A 46 -0.60 -23.98 -7.46
CA TYR A 46 -1.19 -22.85 -6.75
C TYR A 46 -2.36 -23.30 -5.88
N SER A 47 -2.12 -23.44 -4.57
CA SER A 47 -3.12 -23.99 -3.66
C SER A 47 -4.36 -23.12 -3.57
N HIS A 48 -5.53 -23.76 -3.41
CA HIS A 48 -6.79 -23.07 -3.15
C HIS A 48 -6.72 -22.16 -1.92
N LEU A 49 -6.03 -22.60 -0.86
CA LEU A 49 -5.83 -21.78 0.34
C LEU A 49 -5.04 -20.51 0.06
N ALA A 50 -3.95 -20.60 -0.71
CA ALA A 50 -3.18 -19.42 -1.12
C ALA A 50 -4.03 -18.45 -1.94
N HIS A 51 -4.93 -18.96 -2.78
CA HIS A 51 -5.88 -18.12 -3.52
C HIS A 51 -6.86 -17.38 -2.64
N GLU A 52 -7.46 -18.05 -1.66
CA GLU A 52 -8.35 -17.39 -0.70
C GLU A 52 -7.62 -16.35 0.14
N MET A 53 -6.35 -16.57 0.50
CA MET A 53 -5.52 -15.56 1.15
C MET A 53 -5.29 -14.32 0.27
N VAL A 54 -5.08 -14.50 -1.04
CA VAL A 54 -4.99 -13.38 -2.00
C VAL A 54 -6.29 -12.59 -2.06
N ARG A 55 -7.45 -13.27 -2.08
CA ARG A 55 -8.76 -12.60 -2.07
C ARG A 55 -8.99 -11.80 -0.79
N LEU A 56 -8.69 -12.37 0.37
CA LEU A 56 -8.79 -11.68 1.66
C LEU A 56 -7.88 -10.44 1.69
N TYR A 57 -6.65 -10.56 1.21
CA TYR A 57 -5.73 -9.44 1.11
C TYR A 57 -6.23 -8.37 0.11
N GLY A 58 -6.85 -8.79 -1.00
CA GLY A 58 -7.53 -7.90 -1.95
C GLY A 58 -8.69 -7.13 -1.32
N ALA A 59 -9.53 -7.79 -0.53
CA ALA A 59 -10.63 -7.15 0.21
C ALA A 59 -10.12 -6.11 1.22
N LEU A 60 -9.05 -6.44 1.97
CA LEU A 60 -8.41 -5.49 2.88
C LEU A 60 -7.82 -4.29 2.13
N THR A 61 -7.20 -4.53 0.99
CA THR A 61 -6.62 -3.47 0.14
C THR A 61 -7.71 -2.54 -0.40
N LEU A 62 -8.86 -3.08 -0.83
CA LEU A 62 -10.03 -2.29 -1.22
C LEU A 62 -10.52 -1.40 -0.07
N ALA A 63 -10.67 -1.97 1.12
CA ALA A 63 -11.09 -1.22 2.31
C ALA A 63 -10.09 -0.11 2.66
N GLN A 64 -8.78 -0.38 2.56
CA GLN A 64 -7.74 0.63 2.75
C GLN A 64 -7.82 1.75 1.71
N GLY A 65 -8.06 1.41 0.43
CA GLY A 65 -8.25 2.40 -0.64
C GLY A 65 -9.43 3.32 -0.36
N TRP A 66 -10.55 2.75 0.10
CA TRP A 66 -11.73 3.52 0.54
C TRP A 66 -11.41 4.44 1.73
N LEU A 67 -10.71 3.94 2.76
CA LEU A 67 -10.33 4.75 3.91
C LEU A 67 -9.46 5.95 3.50
N VAL A 68 -8.41 5.73 2.72
CA VAL A 68 -7.52 6.80 2.22
C VAL A 68 -8.29 7.83 1.40
N TRP A 69 -9.19 7.37 0.53
CA TRP A 69 -10.00 8.24 -0.31
C TRP A 69 -10.80 9.24 0.53
N ASN A 70 -11.41 8.75 1.62
CA ASN A 70 -12.23 9.55 2.53
C ASN A 70 -11.39 10.43 3.47
N THR A 71 -10.20 9.99 3.91
CA THR A 71 -9.30 10.79 4.75
C THR A 71 -8.91 12.13 4.11
N ARG A 72 -8.94 12.25 2.77
CA ARG A 72 -8.73 13.53 2.07
C ARG A 72 -9.80 14.58 2.35
N LEU A 73 -11.01 14.16 2.73
CA LEU A 73 -12.11 15.07 3.10
C LEU A 73 -11.97 15.56 4.54
N VAL A 74 -11.21 14.85 5.37
CA VAL A 74 -10.99 15.20 6.78
C VAL A 74 -9.99 16.35 6.86
N GLY A 75 -10.36 17.44 7.53
CA GLY A 75 -9.50 18.61 7.73
C GLY A 75 -8.49 18.45 8.89
N ASP A 76 -8.71 17.47 9.77
CA ASP A 76 -7.89 17.22 10.95
C ASP A 76 -6.52 16.63 10.55
N GLY A 77 -5.46 17.36 10.87
CA GLY A 77 -4.11 16.92 10.59
C GLY A 77 -3.61 15.80 11.50
N LEU A 78 -4.15 15.64 12.72
CA LEU A 78 -3.84 14.51 13.58
C LEU A 78 -4.29 13.20 12.92
N ILE A 79 -5.53 13.17 12.41
CA ILE A 79 -6.06 12.01 11.70
C ILE A 79 -5.20 11.66 10.48
N ARG A 80 -4.89 12.66 9.64
CA ARG A 80 -4.03 12.47 8.46
C ARG A 80 -2.64 11.95 8.82
N LYS A 81 -2.05 12.47 9.89
CA LYS A 81 -0.76 12.01 10.42
C LYS A 81 -0.83 10.56 10.88
N THR A 82 -1.87 10.19 11.64
CA THR A 82 -2.09 8.80 12.08
C THR A 82 -2.21 7.85 10.90
N PHE A 83 -2.95 8.21 9.84
CA PHE A 83 -3.00 7.42 8.62
C PHE A 83 -1.63 7.28 7.95
N CYS A 84 -0.85 8.37 7.86
CA CYS A 84 0.51 8.29 7.33
C CYS A 84 1.40 7.36 8.17
N GLN A 85 1.31 7.42 9.50
CA GLN A 85 2.04 6.52 10.41
C GLN A 85 1.64 5.07 10.21
N ALA A 86 0.34 4.80 10.14
CA ALA A 86 -0.19 3.47 9.93
C ALA A 86 0.28 2.89 8.59
N TYR A 87 0.23 3.65 7.49
CA TYR A 87 0.69 3.18 6.19
C TYR A 87 2.20 3.04 6.11
N CYS A 88 2.97 3.96 6.69
CA CYS A 88 4.42 3.85 6.79
C CYS A 88 4.80 2.54 7.49
N LEU A 89 4.19 2.26 8.64
CA LEU A 89 4.42 1.03 9.41
C LEU A 89 3.98 -0.21 8.60
N CYS A 90 2.76 -0.19 8.07
CA CYS A 90 2.18 -1.31 7.34
C CYS A 90 3.04 -1.70 6.14
N PHE A 91 3.40 -0.75 5.28
CA PHE A 91 4.21 -1.04 4.09
C PHE A 91 5.63 -1.47 4.43
N SER A 92 6.24 -0.90 5.48
CA SER A 92 7.56 -1.33 5.95
C SER A 92 7.54 -2.77 6.46
N LEU A 93 6.52 -3.15 7.24
CA LEU A 93 6.35 -4.51 7.75
C LEU A 93 6.08 -5.51 6.60
N GLN A 94 5.27 -5.12 5.61
CA GLN A 94 5.03 -5.95 4.44
C GLN A 94 6.31 -6.15 3.61
N ALA A 95 7.08 -5.09 3.36
CA ALA A 95 8.36 -5.20 2.67
C ALA A 95 9.33 -6.12 3.42
N LEU A 96 9.40 -6.01 4.75
CA LEU A 96 10.23 -6.89 5.58
C LEU A 96 9.76 -8.35 5.53
N ALA A 97 8.45 -8.60 5.56
CA ALA A 97 7.89 -9.94 5.45
C ALA A 97 8.23 -10.59 4.10
N MET A 98 8.10 -9.84 3.00
CA MET A 98 8.45 -10.32 1.66
C MET A 98 9.96 -10.53 1.51
N LEU A 99 10.78 -9.64 2.06
CA LEU A 99 12.23 -9.80 2.08
C LEU A 99 12.65 -11.04 2.86
N ARG A 100 12.04 -11.29 4.03
CA ARG A 100 12.26 -12.52 4.81
C ARG A 100 11.89 -13.75 3.99
N ALA A 101 10.75 -13.74 3.30
CA ALA A 101 10.33 -14.85 2.44
C ALA A 101 11.35 -15.08 1.31
N GLN A 102 11.85 -14.02 0.69
CA GLN A 102 12.86 -14.09 -0.37
C GLN A 102 14.18 -14.70 0.12
N VAL A 103 14.65 -14.35 1.33
CA VAL A 103 15.91 -14.87 1.89
C VAL A 103 15.76 -16.30 2.40
N SER A 104 14.58 -16.65 2.95
CA SER A 104 14.35 -17.97 3.58
C SER A 104 13.99 -19.07 2.58
N SER A 105 13.64 -18.72 1.34
CA SER A 105 13.24 -19.69 0.31
C SER A 105 13.92 -19.41 -1.04
N PRO A 106 15.21 -19.80 -1.18
CA PRO A 106 16.01 -19.48 -2.37
C PRO A 106 15.49 -20.09 -3.67
N GLU A 107 14.79 -21.22 -3.58
CA GLU A 107 14.14 -21.92 -4.70
C GLU A 107 13.06 -21.04 -5.39
N SER A 108 12.45 -20.11 -4.65
CA SER A 108 11.31 -19.29 -5.08
C SER A 108 11.73 -17.86 -5.45
N HIS A 109 12.94 -17.69 -5.99
CA HIS A 109 13.44 -16.37 -6.40
C HIS A 109 12.69 -15.81 -7.61
N SER A 110 11.53 -15.22 -7.36
CA SER A 110 10.71 -14.58 -8.37
C SER A 110 11.06 -13.10 -8.49
N VAL A 111 11.35 -12.64 -9.71
CA VAL A 111 11.55 -11.21 -10.04
C VAL A 111 10.35 -10.36 -9.61
N LEU A 112 9.15 -10.93 -9.66
CA LEU A 112 7.92 -10.28 -9.18
C LEU A 112 7.96 -10.01 -7.66
N ASN A 113 8.57 -10.90 -6.89
CA ASN A 113 8.69 -10.73 -5.44
C ASN A 113 9.63 -9.56 -5.11
N TRP A 114 10.76 -9.44 -5.82
CA TRP A 114 11.66 -8.30 -5.71
C TRP A 114 10.99 -6.98 -6.08
N LEU A 115 10.23 -6.96 -7.18
CA LEU A 115 9.47 -5.78 -7.58
C LEU A 115 8.50 -5.35 -6.48
N ASN A 116 7.75 -6.29 -5.90
CA ASN A 116 6.83 -6.00 -4.80
C ASN A 116 7.57 -5.46 -3.56
N ILE A 117 8.71 -6.04 -3.18
CA ILE A 117 9.55 -5.55 -2.08
C ILE A 117 9.94 -4.08 -2.31
N PHE A 118 10.44 -3.74 -3.50
CA PHE A 118 10.86 -2.37 -3.80
C PHE A 118 9.69 -1.38 -3.81
N ILE A 119 8.54 -1.77 -4.36
CA ILE A 119 7.34 -0.93 -4.35
C ILE A 119 6.86 -0.68 -2.92
N LEU A 120 6.76 -1.73 -2.10
CA LEU A 120 6.31 -1.63 -0.71
C LEU A 120 7.30 -0.82 0.14
N ALA A 121 8.59 -1.04 -0.02
CA ALA A 121 9.63 -0.26 0.66
C ALA A 121 9.58 1.21 0.22
N GLY A 122 9.44 1.48 -1.08
CA GLY A 122 9.31 2.81 -1.63
C GLY A 122 8.08 3.55 -1.09
N LEU A 123 6.93 2.88 -1.00
CA LEU A 123 5.72 3.43 -0.37
C LEU A 123 5.94 3.71 1.12
N GLY A 124 6.54 2.78 1.86
CA GLY A 124 6.90 2.98 3.26
C GLY A 124 7.79 4.22 3.45
N ILE A 125 8.82 4.37 2.62
CA ILE A 125 9.71 5.54 2.61
C ILE A 125 8.96 6.81 2.23
N ALA A 126 8.07 6.77 1.24
CA ALA A 126 7.29 7.94 0.81
C ALA A 126 6.42 8.46 1.97
N TYR A 127 5.67 7.59 2.65
CA TYR A 127 4.91 7.98 3.84
C TYR A 127 5.82 8.41 4.99
N GLY A 128 6.95 7.72 5.20
CA GLY A 128 7.97 8.07 6.18
C GLY A 128 8.58 9.45 5.93
N TYR A 129 8.78 9.85 4.68
CA TYR A 129 9.29 11.16 4.30
C TYR A 129 8.34 12.28 4.72
N PHE A 130 7.02 12.11 4.49
CA PHE A 130 6.02 13.05 4.98
C PHE A 130 5.97 13.13 6.52
N LEU A 131 6.27 12.02 7.20
CA LEU A 131 6.33 12.00 8.67
C LEU A 131 7.61 12.61 9.24
N ALA A 132 8.77 12.41 8.62
CA ALA A 132 10.03 12.91 9.15
C ALA A 132 10.28 14.38 8.78
N PHE A 133 9.87 14.81 7.59
CA PHE A 133 10.28 16.11 7.04
C PHE A 133 9.12 17.11 6.83
N LYS A 134 7.86 16.66 6.80
CA LYS A 134 6.68 17.53 6.59
C LYS A 134 5.81 17.73 7.84
N THR A 135 6.25 17.23 8.99
CA THR A 135 5.44 16.96 10.20
C THR A 135 4.86 18.16 10.93
N ILE A 136 5.35 19.39 10.72
CA ILE A 136 4.90 20.56 11.49
C ILE A 136 3.98 21.49 10.67
N LYS A 137 4.11 21.56 9.34
CA LYS A 137 3.41 22.59 8.53
C LYS A 137 2.31 22.07 7.61
N ALA A 138 2.22 20.75 7.39
CA ALA A 138 1.20 20.15 6.51
C ALA A 138 -0.09 19.74 7.25
N PHE A 139 -0.02 19.67 8.59
CA PHE A 139 -1.06 19.10 9.45
C PHE A 139 -1.71 20.14 10.39
N GLU A 140 -1.29 21.40 10.35
CA GLU A 140 -1.95 22.48 11.11
C GLU A 140 -3.06 23.10 10.25
N LEU A 141 -4.21 23.41 10.89
CA LEU A 141 -5.30 24.17 10.28
C LEU A 141 -4.80 25.57 9.85
N PRO A 142 -5.38 26.17 8.77
CA PRO A 142 -5.01 27.51 8.31
C PRO A 142 -5.21 28.58 9.39
#